data_AF-A0A2S7P158-F1
#
_entry.id   AF-A0A2S7P158-F1
#
_cell.length_a   1.000
_cell.length_b   1.000
_cell.length_c   1.000
_cell.angle_alpha   90.00
_cell.angle_beta   90.00
_cell.angle_gamma   90.00
#
_symmetry.space_group_name_H-M   'P 1'
#
loop_
_entity.id
_entity.type
_entity.pdbx_description
1 polymer ?
#
loop_
_entity_poly.entity_id
_entity_poly.type
_entity_poly.pdbx_seq_one_letter_code
_entity_poly.pdbx_strand_id
1 'polypeptide(L)'
;MDPLKIRYSYLKLYLYLLEYTSNNKCICRAKETPKHLFLSCSLFSLARIKLKDKLTINYLSLLLLLDTTPGIEASIAYLSKTKICIRKYHLARELVDD
;
A
#
# COMPACT_ATOMS: atom_id res chain seq x y z
N MET A 1 13.24 4.43 -2.48
CA MET A 1 12.28 4.28 -1.37
C MET A 1 12.81 3.17 -0.49
N ASP A 2 13.09 3.42 0.78
CA ASP A 2 13.71 2.41 1.65
C ASP A 2 12.69 1.29 1.97
N PRO A 3 13.06 0.00 1.94
CA PRO A 3 12.17 -1.11 2.29
C PRO A 3 11.59 -0.99 3.71
N LEU A 4 12.38 -0.43 4.64
CA LEU A 4 11.97 -0.06 6.00
C LEU A 4 10.80 0.94 5.98
N LYS A 5 10.85 1.95 5.11
CA LYS A 5 9.76 2.91 4.94
C LYS A 5 8.52 2.31 4.31
N ILE A 6 8.54 1.10 3.73
CA ILE A 6 7.33 0.42 3.26
C ILE A 6 6.70 -0.37 4.40
N ARG A 7 7.50 -1.06 5.23
CA ARG A 7 7.01 -1.77 6.43
C ARG A 7 6.42 -0.81 7.47
N TYR A 8 7.05 0.35 7.63
CA TYR A 8 6.64 1.43 8.52
C TYR A 8 6.09 2.64 7.74
N SER A 9 5.51 2.42 6.56
CA SER A 9 5.04 3.51 5.71
C SER A 9 4.04 4.40 6.44
N TYR A 10 4.04 5.70 6.11
CA TYR A 10 3.06 6.71 6.53
C TYR A 10 1.66 6.43 5.97
N LEU A 11 1.21 5.18 6.06
CA LEU A 11 -0.12 4.73 5.70
C LEU A 11 -1.13 5.41 6.61
N LYS A 12 -2.38 5.48 6.15
CA LYS A 12 -3.44 6.13 6.90
C LYS A 12 -3.66 5.52 8.29
N LEU A 13 -3.39 4.23 8.48
CA LEU A 13 -3.35 3.61 9.81
C LEU A 13 -2.27 4.20 10.72
N TYR A 14 -1.07 4.43 10.20
CA TYR A 14 0.03 5.03 10.98
C TYR A 14 -0.29 6.47 11.36
N LEU A 15 -0.84 7.25 10.41
CA LEU A 15 -1.28 8.63 10.67
C LEU A 15 -2.41 8.68 11.71
N TYR A 16 -3.34 7.72 11.67
CA TYR A 16 -4.41 7.61 12.65
C TYR A 16 -3.90 7.31 14.07
N LEU A 17 -2.91 6.41 14.19
CA LEU A 17 -2.27 6.11 15.48
C LEU A 17 -1.51 7.30 16.07
N LEU A 18 -1.06 8.22 15.21
CA LEU A 18 -0.45 9.49 15.60
C LEU A 18 -1.47 10.64 15.72
N GLU A 19 -2.76 10.34 15.65
CA GLU A 19 -3.86 11.32 15.76
C GLU A 19 -3.83 12.43 14.69
N TYR A 20 -3.11 12.23 13.58
CA TYR A 20 -3.10 13.16 12.44
C TYR A 20 -4.31 13.02 11.52
N THR A 21 -5.12 11.98 11.70
CA THR A 21 -6.37 11.77 10.97
C THR A 21 -7.34 11.00 11.85
N SER A 22 -8.63 11.31 11.76
CA SER A 22 -9.70 10.61 12.49
C SER A 22 -10.08 9.26 11.86
N ASN A 23 -9.56 8.93 10.69
CA ASN A 23 -9.98 7.75 9.93
C ASN A 23 -8.78 6.95 9.43
N ASN A 24 -8.77 5.64 9.71
CA ASN A 24 -7.72 4.69 9.28
C ASN A 24 -8.11 3.83 8.05
N LYS A 25 -9.25 4.12 7.41
CA LYS A 25 -9.79 3.34 6.30
C LYS A 25 -9.27 3.84 4.95
N CYS A 26 -9.15 2.89 4.04
CA CYS A 26 -8.96 3.12 2.61
C CYS A 26 -10.26 3.66 1.97
N ILE A 27 -10.19 4.18 0.74
CA ILE A 27 -11.39 4.59 -0.05
C ILE A 27 -12.35 3.42 -0.21
N CYS A 28 -11.85 2.19 -0.33
CA CYS A 28 -12.68 1.00 -0.35
C CYS A 28 -13.20 0.56 1.05
N ARG A 29 -13.21 1.48 2.03
CA ARG A 29 -13.74 1.33 3.41
C ARG A 29 -13.09 0.27 4.30
N ALA A 30 -12.16 -0.52 3.78
CA ALA A 30 -11.34 -1.44 4.56
C ALA A 30 -10.19 -0.73 5.29
N LYS A 31 -9.75 -1.28 6.43
CA LYS A 31 -8.61 -0.73 7.19
C LYS A 31 -7.35 -0.68 6.33
N GLU A 32 -6.72 0.49 6.25
CA GLU A 32 -5.60 0.74 5.36
C GLU A 32 -4.28 0.19 5.95
N THR A 33 -4.03 -1.09 5.71
CA THR A 33 -2.83 -1.82 6.13
C THR A 33 -1.93 -2.17 4.93
N PRO A 34 -0.62 -2.43 5.11
CA PRO A 34 0.23 -2.93 4.03
C PRO A 34 -0.36 -4.18 3.37
N LYS A 35 -0.86 -5.13 4.17
CA LYS A 35 -1.53 -6.34 3.68
C LYS A 35 -2.70 -6.01 2.76
N HIS A 36 -3.56 -5.08 3.19
CA HIS A 36 -4.69 -4.66 2.38
C HIS A 36 -4.22 -4.03 1.07
N LEU A 37 -3.31 -3.06 1.12
CA LEU A 37 -2.87 -2.31 -0.05
C LEU A 37 -2.17 -3.18 -1.10
N PHE A 38 -1.34 -4.13 -0.65
CA PHE A 38 -0.57 -5.00 -1.55
C PHE A 38 -1.31 -6.25 -2.01
N LEU A 39 -2.31 -6.74 -1.26
CA LEU A 39 -2.92 -8.05 -1.53
C LEU A 39 -4.42 -8.00 -1.86
N SER A 40 -5.19 -7.07 -1.29
CA SER A 40 -6.66 -7.14 -1.35
C SER A 40 -7.39 -5.84 -1.73
N CYS A 41 -6.72 -4.70 -1.81
CA CYS A 41 -7.37 -3.42 -2.10
C CYS A 41 -7.94 -3.38 -3.52
N SER A 42 -9.25 -3.26 -3.67
CA SER A 42 -9.90 -3.29 -5.00
C SER A 42 -9.38 -2.21 -5.96
N LEU A 43 -9.01 -1.03 -5.43
CA LEU A 43 -8.48 0.11 -6.19
C LEU A 43 -7.19 -0.21 -6.97
N PHE A 44 -6.41 -1.17 -6.49
CA PHE A 44 -5.11 -1.49 -7.07
C PHE A 44 -5.07 -2.87 -7.75
N SER A 45 -6.23 -3.43 -8.12
CA SER A 45 -6.33 -4.73 -8.79
C SER A 45 -5.47 -4.79 -10.07
N LEU A 46 -5.59 -3.80 -10.95
CA LEU A 46 -4.81 -3.70 -12.20
C LEU A 46 -3.31 -3.58 -11.94
N ALA A 47 -2.91 -2.79 -10.94
CA ALA A 47 -1.51 -2.63 -10.58
C ALA A 47 -0.94 -3.92 -9.97
N ARG A 48 -1.75 -4.68 -9.21
CA ARG A 48 -1.35 -5.99 -8.67
C ARG A 48 -1.20 -7.06 -9.73
N ILE A 49 -2.02 -7.07 -10.78
CA ILE A 49 -1.86 -8.01 -11.90
C ILE A 49 -0.48 -7.78 -12.54
N LYS A 50 -0.14 -6.53 -12.87
CA LYS A 50 1.19 -6.18 -13.41
C LYS A 50 2.34 -6.54 -12.46
N LEU A 51 2.12 -6.43 -11.15
CA LEU A 51 3.09 -6.84 -10.14
C LEU A 51 3.32 -8.36 -10.15
N LYS A 52 2.25 -9.16 -10.28
CA LYS A 52 2.35 -10.62 -10.43
C LYS A 52 3.07 -11.02 -11.72
N ASP A 53 2.71 -10.39 -12.83
CA ASP A 53 3.32 -10.65 -14.14
C ASP A 53 4.82 -10.39 -14.11
N LYS A 54 5.24 -9.26 -13.49
CA LYS A 54 6.65 -8.90 -13.34
C LYS A 54 7.43 -9.91 -12.49
N LEU A 55 6.79 -10.50 -11.49
CA LEU A 55 7.41 -11.49 -10.60
C LEU A 55 7.26 -12.93 -11.11
N THR A 56 6.51 -13.16 -12.19
CA THR A 56 6.18 -14.50 -12.72
C THR A 56 5.56 -15.43 -11.66
N ILE A 57 4.68 -14.88 -10.82
CA ILE A 57 4.05 -15.62 -9.70
C ILE A 57 2.52 -15.58 -9.77
N ASN A 58 1.88 -16.65 -9.28
CA ASN A 58 0.42 -16.74 -9.18
C ASN A 58 -0.12 -16.17 -7.86
N TYR A 59 0.68 -16.25 -6.78
CA TYR A 59 0.29 -15.82 -5.43
C TYR A 59 1.25 -14.74 -4.89
N LEU A 60 0.67 -13.70 -4.28
CA LEU A 60 1.42 -12.62 -3.64
C LEU A 60 1.40 -12.81 -2.12
N SER A 61 2.57 -12.72 -1.49
CA SER A 61 2.70 -12.63 -0.04
C SER A 61 3.51 -11.38 0.34
N LEU A 62 3.25 -10.83 1.53
CA LEU A 62 4.04 -9.69 2.02
C LEU A 62 5.51 -10.06 2.22
N LEU A 63 5.80 -11.26 2.70
CA LEU A 63 7.15 -11.78 2.86
C LEU A 63 7.90 -11.74 1.51
N LEU A 64 7.28 -12.28 0.45
CA LEU A 64 7.88 -12.26 -0.88
C LEU A 64 8.17 -10.82 -1.34
N LEU A 65 7.19 -9.94 -1.18
CA LEU A 65 7.27 -8.55 -1.64
C LEU A 65 8.28 -7.68 -0.87
N LEU A 66 8.49 -7.95 0.41
CA LEU A 66 9.25 -7.04 1.29
C LEU A 66 10.58 -7.61 1.76
N ASP A 67 10.80 -8.93 1.64
CA ASP A 67 12.01 -9.62 2.14
C ASP A 67 12.88 -10.22 1.03
N THR A 68 12.44 -10.22 -0.23
CA THR A 68 13.25 -10.70 -1.36
C THR A 68 13.67 -9.56 -2.27
N THR A 69 14.88 -9.61 -2.83
CA THR A 69 15.37 -8.56 -3.75
C THR A 69 14.43 -8.31 -4.94
N PRO A 70 13.97 -9.35 -5.68
CA PRO A 70 13.04 -9.14 -6.79
C PRO A 70 11.69 -8.58 -6.32
N GLY A 71 11.19 -9.05 -5.17
CA GLY A 71 9.96 -8.56 -4.56
C GLY A 71 10.05 -7.08 -4.14
N ILE A 72 11.18 -6.67 -3.56
CA ILE A 72 11.42 -5.29 -3.13
C ILE A 72 11.45 -4.36 -4.34
N GLU A 73 12.19 -4.70 -5.39
CA GLU A 73 12.25 -3.91 -6.63
C GLU A 73 10.87 -3.78 -7.30
N ALA A 74 10.13 -4.88 -7.35
CA ALA A 74 8.79 -4.89 -7.92
C ALA A 74 7.81 -4.08 -7.05
N SER A 75 7.93 -4.14 -5.72
CA SER A 75 7.14 -3.35 -4.77
C SER A 75 7.43 -1.85 -4.90
N ILE A 76 8.69 -1.45 -5.07
CA ILE A 76 9.06 -0.05 -5.30
C ILE A 76 8.40 0.46 -6.60
N ALA A 77 8.45 -0.33 -7.68
CA ALA A 77 7.79 0.02 -8.93
C ALA A 77 6.27 0.12 -8.78
N TYR A 78 5.65 -0.83 -8.08
CA TYR A 78 4.22 -0.83 -7.75
C TYR A 78 3.81 0.43 -6.98
N LEU A 79 4.53 0.77 -5.91
CA LEU A 79 4.26 1.95 -5.08
C LEU A 79 4.46 3.26 -5.85
N SER A 80 5.49 3.31 -6.71
CA SER A 80 5.74 4.47 -7.57
C SER A 80 4.60 4.68 -8.57
N LYS A 81 4.05 3.59 -9.11
CA LYS A 81 2.93 3.63 -10.06
C LYS A 81 1.62 4.04 -9.41
N THR A 82 1.34 3.49 -8.23
CA THR A 82 0.07 3.66 -7.51
C THR A 82 0.05 4.91 -6.63
N LYS A 83 1.22 5.49 -6.31
CA LYS A 83 1.40 6.70 -5.49
C LYS A 83 0.80 6.62 -4.09
N ILE A 84 0.54 5.40 -3.58
CA ILE A 84 -0.20 5.20 -2.33
C ILE A 84 0.60 5.70 -1.14
N CYS A 85 1.91 5.48 -1.11
CA CYS A 85 2.76 5.78 0.04
C CYS A 85 3.24 7.25 0.08
N ILE A 86 2.58 8.16 -0.64
CA ILE A 86 2.89 9.59 -0.59
C ILE A 86 2.09 10.22 0.54
N ARG A 87 2.74 10.93 1.47
CA ARG A 87 2.06 11.64 2.57
C ARG A 87 0.92 12.55 2.06
N LYS A 88 1.15 13.26 0.95
CA LYS A 88 0.12 14.08 0.26
C LYS A 88 -1.12 13.26 -0.12
N TYR A 89 -0.95 12.02 -0.55
CA TYR A 89 -2.06 11.14 -0.91
C TYR A 89 -2.95 10.82 0.30
N HIS A 90 -2.36 10.58 1.47
CA HIS A 90 -3.15 10.27 2.68
C HIS A 90 -3.75 11.52 3.32
N LEU A 91 -3.03 12.65 3.35
CA LEU A 91 -3.50 13.89 3.97
C LEU A 91 -4.56 14.62 3.16
N ALA A 92 -4.51 14.57 1.82
CA ALA A 92 -5.52 15.20 0.97
C ALA A 92 -6.85 14.42 0.91
N ARG A 93 -6.91 13.22 1.50
CA ARG A 93 -8.10 12.37 1.53
C ARG A 93 -8.85 12.59 2.84
N GLU A 94 -9.66 13.63 2.91
CA GLU A 94 -10.80 13.65 3.82
C GLU A 94 -11.84 12.66 3.26
N LEU A 95 -12.11 11.60 4.01
CA LEU A 95 -13.31 10.81 3.76
C LEU A 95 -14.41 11.59 4.48
N VAL A 96 -15.36 12.15 3.74
CA VAL A 96 -16.62 12.59 4.34
C VAL A 96 -17.29 11.31 4.81
N ASP A 97 -17.35 11.13 6.12
CA ASP A 97 -18.20 10.10 6.72
C ASP A 97 -19.65 10.63 6.62
N ASP A 98 -20.51 9.91 5.90
CA ASP A 98 -21.97 10.16 5.86
C ASP A 98 -22.60 9.91 7.24
#